data_AF-A0A6G7ZIZ3-F1
#
_entry.id   AF-A0A6G7ZIZ3-F1
#
_cell.length_a   1.000
_cell.length_b   1.000
_cell.length_c   1.000
_cell.angle_alpha   90.00
_cell.angle_beta   90.00
_cell.angle_gamma   90.00
#
_symmetry.space_group_name_H-M   'P 1'
#
loop_
_entity.id
_entity.type
_entity.pdbx_description
1 polymer ?
#
loop_
_entity_poly.entity_id
_entity_poly.type
_entity_poly.pdbx_seq_one_letter_code
_entity_poly.pdbx_strand_id
1 'polypeptide(L)' 'MLRELILEGRLPVPANLAFHVVFIVMSVAALLTRSETVHKIFAAVMSLLFVGYTAALFARL' A
#
# COMPACT_ATOMS: atom_id res chain seq x y z
N MET A 1 6.48 -7.10 3.69
CA MET A 1 5.98 -8.49 3.86
C MET A 1 7.07 -9.53 3.68
N LEU A 2 7.66 -9.68 2.49
CA LEU A 2 8.70 -10.71 2.23
C LEU A 2 9.96 -10.52 3.08
N ARG A 3 10.42 -9.29 3.31
CA ARG A 3 11.58 -9.00 4.18
C ARG A 3 11.39 -9.55 5.59
N GLU A 4 10.27 -9.24 6.24
CA GLU A 4 9.97 -9.68 7.62
C GLU A 4 9.83 -11.22 7.71
N LEU A 5 9.22 -11.83 6.69
CA LEU A 5 9.08 -13.28 6.64
C LEU A 5 10.42 -14.00 6.40
N ILE A 6 11.24 -13.50 5.47
CA ILE A 6 12.51 -14.12 5.06
C ILE A 6 13.62 -13.85 6.08
N LEU A 7 13.73 -12.63 6.60
CA LEU A 7 14.84 -12.22 7.47
C LEU A 7 14.54 -12.44 8.95
N GLU A 8 13.28 -12.34 9.35
CA GLU A 8 12.91 -12.29 10.77
C GLU A 8 12.01 -13.48 11.16
N GLY A 9 11.62 -14.33 10.21
CA GLY A 9 10.82 -15.54 10.44
C GLY A 9 9.43 -15.27 11.05
N ARG A 10 9.00 -14.00 11.09
CA ARG A 10 7.78 -13.54 11.73
C ARG A 10 6.79 -13.04 10.70
N LEU A 11 5.50 -13.16 11.03
CA LEU A 11 4.43 -12.63 10.20
C LEU A 11 4.60 -11.11 10.03
N PRO A 12 4.15 -10.55 8.88
CA PRO A 12 4.28 -9.14 8.65
C PRO A 12 3.60 -8.32 9.75
N VAL A 13 4.23 -7.23 10.15
CA VAL A 13 3.63 -6.30 11.13
C VAL A 13 2.24 -5.90 10.60
N PRO A 14 1.18 -5.85 11.43
CA PRO A 14 -0.19 -5.59 10.96
C PRO A 14 -0.32 -4.35 10.06
N ALA A 15 0.46 -3.30 10.31
CA ALA A 15 0.50 -2.10 9.48
C ALA A 15 1.03 -2.35 8.05
N ASN A 16 2.05 -3.20 7.89
CA ASN A 16 2.62 -3.57 6.60
C ASN A 16 1.61 -4.38 5.78
N LEU A 17 0.93 -5.34 6.41
CA LEU A 17 -0.15 -6.10 5.79
C LEU A 17 -1.32 -5.19 5.38
N ALA A 18 -1.79 -4.34 6.29
CA ALA A 18 -2.89 -3.41 6.03
C ALA A 18 -2.60 -2.48 4.83
N PHE A 19 -1.38 -1.93 4.76
CA PHE A 19 -0.96 -1.10 3.62
C PHE A 19 -1.11 -1.85 2.29
N HIS A 20 -0.59 -3.07 2.19
CA HIS A 20 -0.66 -3.84 0.94
C HIS A 20 -2.10 -4.24 0.58
N VAL A 21 -2.92 -4.63 1.56
CA VAL A 21 -4.33 -4.96 1.32
C VAL A 21 -5.09 -3.75 0.78
N VAL A 22 -4.92 -2.58 1.38
CA VAL A 22 -5.54 -1.33 0.90
C VAL A 22 -5.08 -1.02 -0.53
N PHE A 23 -3.78 -1.14 -0.80
CA PHE A 23 -3.22 -0.89 -2.13
C PHE A 23 -3.82 -1.83 -3.19
N ILE A 24 -3.95 -3.13 -2.89
CA ILE A 24 -4.52 -4.12 -3.80
C ILE A 24 -6.00 -3.82 -4.04
N VAL A 25 -6.78 -3.57 -2.99
CA VAL A 25 -8.21 -3.28 -3.10
C VAL A 25 -8.45 -2.03 -3.97
N MET A 26 -7.68 -0.97 -3.74
CA MET A 26 -7.76 0.24 -4.56
C MET A 26 -7.38 -0.03 -6.02
N SER A 27 -6.34 -0.84 -6.27
CA SER A 27 -5.91 -1.19 -7.62
C SER A 27 -6.98 -1.99 -8.37
N VAL A 28 -7.64 -2.94 -7.69
CA VAL A 28 -8.75 -3.71 -8.24
C VAL A 28 -9.96 -2.81 -8.50
N ALA A 29 -10.29 -1.92 -7.58
CA ALA A 29 -11.38 -0.96 -7.78
C ALA A 29 -11.10 -0.01 -8.97
N ALA A 30 -9.85 0.44 -9.14
CA ALA A 30 -9.40 1.23 -10.27
C ALA A 30 -9.60 0.46 -11.58
N LEU A 31 -9.14 -0.79 -11.62
CA LEU A 31 -9.24 -1.68 -12.79
C LEU A 31 -10.69 -1.87 -13.25
N LEU A 32 -11.63 -1.97 -12.31
CA LEU A 32 -13.06 -2.17 -12.60
C LEU A 32 -13.79 -0.87 -12.96
N THR A 33 -13.18 0.29 -12.76
CA THR A 33 -13.80 1.60 -12.99
C THR A 33 -13.33 2.22 -14.31
N ARG A 34 -14.26 2.75 -15.12
CA ARG A 34 -13.90 3.43 -16.39
C ARG A 34 -13.79 4.95 -16.30
N SER A 35 -14.08 5.53 -15.14
CA SER A 35 -14.07 6.99 -14.94
C SER A 35 -12.65 7.52 -14.76
N GLU A 36 -12.21 8.38 -15.69
CA GLU A 36 -10.91 9.05 -15.62
C GLU A 36 -10.73 9.84 -14.32
N THR A 37 -11.78 10.49 -13.83
CA THR A 37 -11.76 11.22 -12.56
C THR A 37 -11.46 10.28 -11.37
N VAL A 38 -12.06 9.09 -11.36
CA VAL A 38 -11.80 8.10 -10.30
C VAL A 38 -10.35 7.62 -10.37
N HIS A 39 -9.83 7.38 -11.57
CA HIS A 39 -8.42 7.04 -11.76
C HIS A 39 -7.47 8.12 -11.25
N LYS A 40 -7.75 9.40 -11.53
CA LYS A 40 -6.96 10.53 -11.01
C LYS A 40 -6.99 10.62 -9.48
N ILE A 41 -8.17 10.45 -8.88
CA ILE A 41 -8.33 10.44 -7.41
C ILE A 41 -7.54 9.28 -6.81
N PHE A 42 -7.69 8.06 -7.35
CA PHE A 42 -6.97 6.90 -6.86
C PHE A 42 -5.46 7.05 -7.03
N ALA A 43 -4.98 7.56 -8.17
CA ALA A 43 -3.57 7.84 -8.36
C ALA A 43 -3.00 8.80 -7.29
N ALA A 44 -3.72 9.89 -7.01
CA ALA A 44 -3.32 10.84 -5.97
C ALA A 44 -3.29 10.21 -4.57
N VAL A 45 -4.35 9.50 -4.19
CA VAL A 45 -4.47 8.83 -2.89
C VAL A 45 -3.40 7.74 -2.73
N MET A 46 -3.20 6.89 -3.73
CA MET A 46 -2.17 5.84 -3.69
C MET A 46 -0.76 6.43 -3.62
N SER A 47 -0.50 7.54 -4.31
CA SER A 47 0.80 8.23 -4.22
C SER A 47 1.07 8.73 -2.80
N LEU A 48 0.09 9.37 -2.17
CA LEU A 48 0.21 9.86 -0.79
C LEU A 48 0.39 8.70 0.21
N LEU A 49 -0.40 7.63 0.07
CA LEU A 49 -0.28 6.45 0.91
C LEU A 49 1.10 5.81 0.76
N PHE A 50 1.60 5.67 -0.46
CA PHE A 50 2.91 5.08 -0.73
C PHE A 50 4.03 5.91 -0.10
N VAL A 51 4.08 7.22 -0.37
CA VAL A 51 5.10 8.11 0.20
C VAL A 51 5.02 8.10 1.73
N GLY A 52 3.83 8.22 2.30
CA GLY A 52 3.63 8.22 3.75
C GLY A 52 4.03 6.90 4.40
N TYR A 53 3.67 5.77 3.79
CA TYR A 53 4.06 4.45 4.26
C TYR A 53 5.57 4.24 4.20
N THR A 54 6.21 4.60 3.09
CA THR A 54 7.66 4.51 2.94
C THR A 54 8.36 5.39 3.97
N ALA A 55 7.93 6.65 4.14
CA ALA A 55 8.48 7.54 5.16
C ALA A 55 8.34 6.95 6.57
N ALA A 56 7.16 6.42 6.92
CA ALA A 56 6.93 5.78 8.22
C ALA A 56 7.76 4.51 8.43
N LEU A 57 7.98 3.73 7.36
CA LEU A 57 8.81 2.54 7.40
C LEU A 57 10.27 2.89 7.69
N PHE A 58 10.80 3.93 7.05
CA PHE A 58 12.16 4.40 7.28
C PHE A 58 12.33 5.20 8.58
N ALA A 59 11.29 5.90 9.06
CA ALA A 59 11.33 6.56 10.37
C ALA A 59 11.32 5.57 11.54
N ARG A 60 10.88 4.33 11.31
CA ARG A 60 10.91 3.23 12.28
C ARG A 60 12.14 2.33 12.17
N LEU A 61 12.97 2.52 11.14
CA LEU A 61 14.29 1.88 11.00
C LEU A 61 15.33 2.65 11.84
#